data_AF-A0A4U9VCD1-F1
#
_entry.id   AF-A0A4U9VCD1-F1
#
_cell.length_a   1.000
_cell.length_b   1.000
_cell.length_c   1.000
_cell.angle_alpha   90.00
_cell.angle_beta   90.00
_cell.angle_gamma   90.00
#
_symmetry.space_group_name_H-M   'P 1'
#
loop_
_entity.id
_entity.type
_entity.pdbx_description
1 polymer ?
#
loop_
_entity_poly.entity_id
_entity_poly.type
_entity_poly.pdbx_seq_one_letter_code
_entity_poly.pdbx_strand_id
1 'polypeptide(L)'
;MAKLFAAAGQAAPEVKYIFELNPEHALVKRASDVGDNEQFAEWIDLLLDQACWQSVGRWKIQTSLSRRMNKLLFRLISKIRPRP
;
A
#
# COMPACT_ATOMS: atom_id res chain seq x y z
N MET A 1 5.11 -21.05 4.10
CA MET A 1 4.85 -21.84 5.33
C MET A 1 3.56 -21.45 6.04
N ALA A 2 3.32 -20.19 6.44
CA ALA A 2 2.09 -19.83 7.17
C ALA A 2 0.76 -20.27 6.49
N LYS A 3 0.68 -20.19 5.14
CA LYS A 3 -0.47 -20.71 4.37
C LYS A 3 -0.65 -22.23 4.48
N LEU A 4 0.43 -22.99 4.65
CA LEU A 4 0.38 -24.45 4.86
C LEU A 4 -0.13 -24.80 6.25
N PHE A 5 0.30 -24.08 7.29
CA PHE A 5 -0.24 -24.25 8.65
C PHE A 5 -1.74 -23.95 8.69
N ALA A 6 -2.18 -22.85 8.08
CA ALA A 6 -3.59 -22.52 7.97
C ALA A 6 -4.40 -23.59 7.21
N ALA A 7 -3.87 -24.11 6.10
CA ALA A 7 -4.53 -25.16 5.31
C ALA A 7 -4.60 -26.51 6.07
N ALA A 8 -3.66 -26.77 6.97
CA ALA A 8 -3.66 -27.94 7.85
C ALA A 8 -4.55 -27.76 9.11
N GLY A 9 -5.31 -26.66 9.21
CA GLY A 9 -6.15 -26.36 10.37
C GLY A 9 -5.38 -25.96 11.64
N GLN A 10 -4.07 -25.76 11.52
CA GLN A 10 -3.21 -25.32 12.61
C GLN A 10 -3.21 -23.79 12.71
N ALA A 11 -2.96 -23.27 13.92
CA ALA A 11 -2.72 -21.85 14.08
C ALA A 11 -1.52 -21.43 13.20
N ALA A 12 -1.77 -20.49 12.28
CA ALA A 12 -0.69 -19.98 11.44
C ALA A 12 0.25 -19.09 12.28
N PRO A 13 1.57 -19.27 12.20
CA PRO A 13 2.51 -18.41 12.90
C PRO A 13 2.39 -16.97 12.42
N GLU A 14 2.62 -16.01 13.33
CA GLU A 14 2.73 -14.60 12.97
C GLU A 14 3.93 -14.41 12.03
N VAL A 15 3.70 -13.76 10.89
CA VAL A 15 4.76 -13.47 9.92
C VAL A 15 5.00 -11.97 9.90
N LYS A 16 6.18 -11.57 10.35
CA LYS A 16 6.68 -10.20 10.16
C LYS A 16 7.37 -10.12 8.81
N TYR A 17 6.79 -9.34 7.90
CA TYR A 17 7.35 -9.15 6.57
C TYR A 17 8.43 -8.07 6.60
N ILE A 18 9.41 -8.23 5.71
CA ILE A 18 10.38 -7.18 5.40
C ILE A 18 9.77 -6.33 4.27
N PHE A 19 9.67 -5.03 4.50
CA PHE A 19 9.13 -4.11 3.50
C PHE A 19 10.28 -3.52 2.67
N GLU A 20 10.43 -4.03 1.45
CA GLU A 20 11.47 -3.61 0.51
C GLU A 20 10.91 -2.64 -0.52
N LEU A 21 11.70 -1.61 -0.85
CA LEU A 21 11.35 -0.59 -1.84
C LEU A 21 12.34 -0.63 -3.00
N ASN A 22 11.84 -0.42 -4.21
CA ASN A 22 12.67 -0.21 -5.39
C ASN A 22 12.97 1.29 -5.56
N PRO A 23 14.22 1.75 -5.36
CA PRO A 23 14.58 3.17 -5.47
C PRO A 23 14.34 3.74 -6.87
N GLU A 24 14.37 2.91 -7.91
CA GLU A 24 14.17 3.34 -9.29
C GLU A 24 12.70 3.54 -9.66
N HIS A 25 11.78 3.06 -8.84
CA HIS A 25 10.36 3.13 -9.14
C HIS A 25 9.83 4.57 -8.98
N ALA A 26 9.09 5.06 -9.98
CA ALA A 26 8.60 6.44 -10.02
C ALA A 26 7.77 6.83 -8.78
N LEU A 27 6.95 5.91 -8.24
CA LEU A 27 6.17 6.19 -7.03
C LEU A 27 7.02 6.26 -5.75
N VAL A 28 8.15 5.55 -5.70
CA VAL A 28 9.07 5.60 -4.55
C VAL A 28 9.81 6.93 -4.54
N LYS A 29 10.32 7.36 -5.70
CA LYS A 29 10.91 8.70 -5.88
C LYS A 29 9.88 9.79 -5.56
N ARG A 30 8.64 9.64 -6.04
CA ARG A 30 7.57 10.59 -5.73
C ARG A 30 7.27 10.68 -4.24
N ALA A 31 7.25 9.55 -3.53
CA ALA A 31 7.03 9.51 -2.09
C ALA A 31 8.19 10.19 -1.33
N SER A 32 9.45 9.97 -1.74
CA SER A 32 10.62 10.60 -1.10
C SER A 32 10.65 12.13 -1.24
N ASP A 33 10.02 12.67 -2.29
CA ASP A 33 9.94 14.13 -2.52
C ASP A 33 8.82 14.82 -1.71
N VAL A 34 8.00 14.06 -0.97
CA VAL A 34 6.91 14.62 -0.17
C VAL A 34 7.42 15.15 1.17
N GLY A 35 7.41 16.47 1.34
CA GLY A 35 7.82 17.12 2.59
C GLY A 35 6.78 17.10 3.71
N ASP A 36 5.51 16.83 3.40
CA ASP A 36 4.43 16.75 4.40
C ASP A 36 4.31 15.33 4.96
N ASN A 37 4.46 15.17 6.28
CA ASN A 37 4.50 13.87 6.93
C ASN A 37 3.21 13.05 6.75
N GLU A 38 2.05 13.69 6.76
CA GLU A 38 0.77 13.00 6.57
C GLU A 38 0.64 12.45 5.15
N GLN A 39 0.97 13.27 4.15
CA GLN A 39 1.00 12.83 2.76
C GLN A 39 2.07 11.76 2.51
N PHE A 40 3.23 11.86 3.15
CA PHE A 40 4.27 10.84 3.08
C PHE A 40 3.75 9.50 3.62
N ALA A 41 3.12 9.51 4.80
CA ALA A 41 2.50 8.31 5.38
C ALA A 41 1.43 7.70 4.45
N GLU A 42 0.62 8.52 3.79
CA GLU A 42 -0.35 8.03 2.79
C GLU A 42 0.32 7.28 1.63
N TRP A 43 1.47 7.76 1.14
CA TRP A 43 2.23 7.10 0.09
C TRP A 43 2.86 5.78 0.55
N ILE A 44 3.48 5.79 1.73
CA ILE A 44 4.09 4.59 2.31
C ILE A 44 3.05 3.51 2.56
N ASP A 45 1.90 3.88 3.12
CA ASP A 45 0.80 2.94 3.34
C ASP A 45 0.25 2.36 2.04
N LEU A 46 0.17 3.17 0.96
CA LEU A 46 -0.23 2.66 -0.35
C LEU A 46 0.76 1.59 -0.86
N LEU A 47 2.05 1.89 -0.81
CA LEU A 47 3.11 0.98 -1.26
C LEU A 47 3.12 -0.31 -0.42
N LEU A 48 2.89 -0.18 0.88
CA LEU A 48 2.78 -1.30 1.81
C LEU A 48 1.54 -2.16 1.50
N ASP A 49 0.38 -1.54 1.26
CA ASP A 49 -0.85 -2.23 0.88
C ASP A 49 -0.66 -3.02 -0.43
N GLN A 50 0.06 -2.44 -1.40
CA GLN A 50 0.43 -3.12 -2.66
C GLN A 50 1.35 -4.33 -2.40
N ALA A 51 2.39 -4.18 -1.59
CA ALA A 51 3.30 -5.28 -1.24
C ALA A 51 2.59 -6.41 -0.46
N CYS A 52 1.71 -6.05 0.47
CA CYS A 52 0.92 -7.01 1.23
C CYS A 52 -0.11 -7.74 0.36
N TRP A 53 -0.70 -7.07 -0.63
CA TRP A 53 -1.65 -7.69 -1.56
C TRP A 53 -0.99 -8.83 -2.36
N GLN A 54 0.26 -8.64 -2.79
CA GLN A 54 1.02 -9.64 -3.53
C GLN A 54 1.46 -10.83 -2.67
N SER A 55 1.75 -10.61 -1.38
CA SER A 55 2.34 -11.60 -0.48
C SER A 55 1.31 -12.38 0.36
N VAL A 56 0.39 -11.67 1.03
CA VAL A 56 -0.49 -12.22 2.07
C VAL A 56 -1.82 -12.72 1.51
N GLY A 57 -2.22 -12.24 0.34
CA GLY A 57 -3.45 -12.65 -0.36
C GLY A 57 -4.52 -11.55 -0.38
N ARG A 58 -5.34 -11.58 -1.44
CA ARG A 58 -6.10 -10.43 -1.93
C ARG A 58 -7.16 -9.87 -0.96
N TRP A 59 -7.75 -10.72 -0.13
CA TRP A 59 -8.99 -10.42 0.59
C TRP A 59 -8.84 -9.51 1.81
N LYS A 60 -7.68 -9.48 2.48
CA LYS A 60 -7.51 -8.69 3.72
C LYS A 60 -7.31 -7.18 3.48
N ILE A 61 -6.89 -6.78 2.28
CA ILE A 61 -6.36 -5.43 2.00
C ILE A 61 -7.07 -4.74 0.81
N GLN A 62 -7.96 -5.45 0.11
CA GLN A 62 -8.61 -4.97 -1.13
C GLN A 62 -9.36 -3.65 -0.96
N THR A 63 -10.05 -3.45 0.17
CA THR A 63 -10.86 -2.25 0.42
C THR A 63 -9.99 -1.04 0.81
N SER A 64 -8.94 -1.24 1.61
CA SER A 64 -8.02 -0.15 2.02
C SER A 64 -7.21 0.36 0.83
N LEU A 65 -6.69 -0.55 0.01
CA LEU A 65 -5.91 -0.22 -1.19
C LEU A 65 -6.74 0.61 -2.18
N SER A 66 -7.94 0.13 -2.52
CA SER A 66 -8.83 0.81 -3.46
C SER A 66 -9.23 2.20 -2.96
N ARG A 67 -9.49 2.34 -1.65
CA ARG A 67 -9.82 3.62 -1.02
C ARG A 67 -8.66 4.61 -1.06
N ARG A 68 -7.43 4.17 -0.75
CA ARG A 68 -6.22 5.02 -0.83
C ARG A 68 -5.91 5.46 -2.25
N MET A 69 -5.99 4.54 -3.21
CA MET A 69 -5.82 4.88 -4.63
C MET A 69 -6.82 5.94 -5.07
N ASN A 70 -8.11 5.76 -4.75
CA ASN A 70 -9.14 6.74 -5.08
C ASN A 70 -8.86 8.09 -4.42
N LYS A 71 -8.46 8.12 -3.15
CA LYS A 71 -8.12 9.37 -2.44
C LYS A 71 -7.01 10.14 -3.17
N LEU A 72 -5.93 9.46 -3.56
CA LEU A 72 -4.82 10.08 -4.29
C LEU A 72 -5.22 10.54 -5.68
N LEU A 73 -5.99 9.73 -6.41
CA LEU A 73 -6.51 10.10 -7.73
C LEU A 73 -7.42 11.33 -7.66
N PHE A 74 -8.33 11.39 -6.69
CA PHE A 74 -9.19 12.56 -6.48
C PHE A 74 -8.37 13.82 -6.18
N ARG A 75 -7.32 13.72 -5.35
CA ARG A 75 -6.43 14.85 -5.04
C ARG A 75 -5.65 15.33 -6.27
N LEU A 76 -5.21 14.41 -7.14
CA LEU A 76 -4.56 14.75 -8.40
C LEU A 76 -5.53 15.45 -9.35
N ILE A 77 -6.74 14.90 -9.53
CA ILE A 77 -7.76 15.46 -10.42
C ILE A 77 -8.19 16.86 -9.94
N SER A 78 -8.37 17.07 -8.63
CA SER A 78 -8.72 18.38 -8.09
C SER A 78 -7.64 19.44 -8.28
N LYS A 79 -6.37 19.02 -8.38
CA LYS A 79 -5.25 19.93 -8.64
C LYS A 79 -5.14 20.32 -10.12
N ILE A 80 -5.55 19.42 -11.02
CA ILE A 80 -5.54 19.64 -12.48
C ILE A 80 -6.76 20.45 -12.94
N ARG A 81 -7.91 20.25 -12.30
CA ARG A 81 -9.14 21.00 -12.60
C ARG A 81 -9.65 21.67 -11.33
N PRO A 82 -9.14 22.88 -10.98
CA PRO A 82 -9.71 23.63 -9.86
C PRO A 82 -11.19 23.86 -10.14
N ARG A 83 -12.04 23.57 -9.15
CA ARG A 83 -13.47 23.88 -9.25
C ARG A 83 -13.63 25.41 -9.39
N PRO A 84 -14.62 25.89 -10.17
CA PRO A 84 -14.91 27.31 -10.26
C PRO A 84 -15.24 27.91 -8.89
#